data_AF-A0A258CNM9-F1
#
_entry.id   AF-A0A258CNM9-F1
#
_cell.length_a   1.000
_cell.length_b   1.000
_cell.length_c   1.000
_cell.angle_alpha   90.00
_cell.angle_beta   90.00
_cell.angle_gamma   90.00
#
_symmetry.space_group_name_H-M   'P 1'
#
loop_
_entity.id
_entity.type
_entity.pdbx_description
1 polymer ?
#
loop_
_entity_poly.entity_id
_entity_poly.type
_entity_poly.pdbx_seq_one_letter_code
_entity_poly.pdbx_strand_id
1 'polypeptide(L)' 'VGNVRGSVDLTARVRSGLPSGVLVAEGLHQNKSHRTGKGINTLTNASPAPPFGGASFHDAAVWIRRAD' A
#
# COMPACT_ATOMS: atom_id res chain seq x y z
N VAL A 1 2.19 6.86 3.51
CA VAL A 1 1.85 6.54 2.10
C VAL A 1 0.34 6.53 1.97
N GLY A 2 -0.24 7.00 0.87
CA GLY A 2 -1.70 7.02 0.74
C GLY A 2 -2.22 7.20 -0.67
N ASN A 3 -3.54 7.09 -0.82
CA ASN A 3 -4.29 7.36 -2.04
C ASN A 3 -5.73 7.80 -1.68
N VAL A 4 -6.64 7.81 -2.65
CA VAL A 4 -8.04 8.23 -2.44
C VAL A 4 -8.82 7.35 -1.46
N ARG A 5 -8.35 6.14 -1.15
CA ARG A 5 -9.02 5.21 -0.21
C ARG A 5 -8.55 5.38 1.23
N GLY A 6 -7.35 5.94 1.44
CA GLY A 6 -6.83 6.20 2.76
C GLY A 6 -5.31 6.35 2.81
N SER A 7 -4.76 6.23 4.01
CA SER A 7 -3.33 6.33 4.27
C SER A 7 -2.87 5.30 5.29
N VAL A 8 -1.60 4.89 5.15
CA VAL A 8 -0.89 3.96 6.03
C VAL A 8 0.51 4.51 6.29
N ASP A 9 0.91 4.47 7.56
CA ASP A 9 2.29 4.76 7.97
C ASP A 9 3.16 3.53 7.80
N LEU A 10 4.28 3.71 7.10
CA LEU A 10 5.26 2.67 6.82
C LEU A 10 6.65 3.17 7.20
N THR A 11 7.48 2.28 7.73
CA THR A 11 8.91 2.55 7.91
C THR A 11 9.62 2.40 6.55
N ALA A 12 10.11 3.51 6.01
CA ALA A 12 10.82 3.49 4.74
C ALA A 12 12.23 2.89 4.90
N ARG A 13 12.62 1.99 3.98
CA ARG A 13 14.01 1.59 3.75
C ARG A 13 14.41 2.00 2.34
N VAL A 14 15.32 2.96 2.22
CA VAL A 14 15.79 3.47 0.92
C VAL A 14 16.90 2.55 0.41
N ARG A 15 16.73 2.05 -0.81
CA ARG A 15 17.66 1.10 -1.47
C ARG A 15 17.79 1.49 -2.94
N SER A 16 18.98 1.29 -3.52
CA SER A 16 19.20 1.37 -4.96
C SER A 16 18.75 0.09 -5.66
N GLY A 17 18.48 0.18 -6.98
CA GLY A 17 18.11 -0.97 -7.82
C GLY A 17 16.60 -1.21 -8.00
N LEU A 18 15.74 -0.36 -7.43
CA LEU A 18 14.29 -0.37 -7.68
C LEU A 18 13.92 0.60 -8.81
N PRO A 19 12.85 0.35 -9.59
CA PRO A 19 12.35 1.29 -10.58
C PRO A 19 11.98 2.64 -9.95
N SER A 20 12.30 3.74 -10.65
CA SER A 20 11.91 5.08 -10.20
C SER A 20 10.40 5.22 -10.14
N GLY A 21 9.89 5.84 -9.08
CA GLY A 21 8.45 6.03 -8.86
C GLY A 21 7.73 4.81 -8.28
N VAL A 22 8.44 3.71 -8.00
CA VAL A 22 7.86 2.51 -7.38
C VAL A 22 8.21 2.43 -5.91
N LEU A 23 7.20 2.15 -5.08
CA LEU A 23 7.36 1.74 -3.70
C LEU A 23 6.96 0.27 -3.59
N VAL A 24 7.79 -0.51 -2.90
CA VAL A 24 7.51 -1.92 -2.60
C VAL A 24 7.15 -2.04 -1.13
N ALA A 25 5.94 -2.54 -0.85
CA ALA A 25 5.48 -2.93 0.47
C ALA A 25 5.01 -4.37 0.39
N GLU A 26 5.87 -5.30 0.78
CA GLU A 26 5.60 -6.74 0.72
C GLU A 26 5.12 -7.27 2.07
N GLY A 27 4.15 -8.17 2.02
CA GLY A 27 3.56 -8.82 3.18
C GLY A 27 2.23 -8.22 3.62
N LEU A 28 1.35 -9.09 4.12
CA LEU A 28 0.10 -8.71 4.78
C LEU A 28 0.29 -8.83 6.29
N HIS A 29 0.74 -7.74 6.90
CA HIS A 29 0.82 -7.66 8.36
C HIS A 29 -0.57 -7.43 8.97
N GLN A 30 -0.76 -7.88 10.21
CA GLN A 30 -1.98 -7.62 10.95
C GLN A 30 -2.16 -6.10 11.12
N ASN A 31 -3.41 -5.63 11.05
CA ASN A 31 -3.74 -4.21 11.20
C ASN A 31 -3.08 -3.55 12.43
N LYS A 32 -3.06 -4.24 13.58
CA LYS A 32 -2.44 -3.77 14.82
C LYS A 32 -0.92 -3.62 14.77
N SER A 33 -0.25 -4.18 13.76
CA SER A 33 1.19 -3.99 13.54
C SER A 33 1.50 -2.66 12.86
N HIS A 34 0.49 -1.95 12.35
CA HIS A 34 0.63 -0.61 11.78
C HIS A 34 0.32 0.45 12.83
N ARG A 35 1.05 1.58 12.80
CA ARG A 35 0.95 2.66 13.80
C ARG A 35 -0.47 3.20 13.99
N THR A 36 -1.27 3.20 12.93
CA THR A 36 -2.66 3.70 12.93
C THR A 36 -3.71 2.60 12.96
N GLY A 37 -3.33 1.34 13.17
CA GLY A 37 -4.24 0.20 13.16
C GLY A 37 -4.82 -0.14 11.78
N LYS A 38 -4.24 0.40 10.69
CA LYS A 38 -4.69 0.20 9.31
C LYS A 38 -3.58 -0.42 8.47
N GLY A 39 -3.81 -1.62 7.95
CA GLY A 39 -2.85 -2.35 7.12
C GLY A 39 -2.79 -1.89 5.67
N ILE A 40 -1.84 -2.43 4.90
CA ILE A 40 -1.57 -2.02 3.52
C ILE A 40 -2.80 -2.13 2.59
N ASN A 41 -3.69 -3.09 2.84
CA ASN A 41 -4.95 -3.26 2.09
C ASN A 41 -5.93 -2.08 2.23
N THR A 42 -5.67 -1.14 3.14
CA THR A 42 -6.35 0.17 3.17
C THR A 42 -6.21 0.91 1.83
N LEU A 43 -5.12 0.64 1.08
CA LEU A 43 -4.83 1.29 -0.20
C LEU A 43 -5.33 0.46 -1.41
N THR A 44 -5.78 -0.77 -1.19
CA THR A 44 -6.17 -1.71 -2.25
C THR A 44 -7.64 -1.52 -2.64
N ASN A 45 -7.95 -1.65 -3.93
CA ASN A 45 -9.34 -1.65 -4.39
C ASN A 45 -10.09 -2.90 -3.91
N ALA A 46 -11.31 -2.72 -3.39
CA ALA A 46 -12.16 -3.81 -2.94
C ALA A 46 -13.11 -4.32 -4.04
N SER A 47 -13.18 -3.65 -5.19
CA SER A 47 -13.94 -4.12 -6.33
C SER A 47 -13.34 -5.42 -6.88
N PRO A 48 -14.15 -6.45 -7.19
CA PRO A 48 -13.66 -7.66 -7.83
C PRO A 48 -12.99 -7.32 -9.17
N ALA A 49 -11.77 -7.83 -9.37
CA ALA A 49 -11.10 -7.66 -10.64
C ALA A 49 -11.86 -8.44 -11.76
N PRO A 50 -12.08 -7.84 -12.94
CA PRO A 50 -12.69 -8.56 -14.05
C PRO A 50 -11.73 -9.64 -14.60
N PRO A 51 -12.24 -10.66 -15.31
CA PRO A 51 -13.66 -10.96 -15.53
C PRO A 51 -14.27 -11.89 -14.46
N PHE A 52 -13.46 -12.60 -13.67
CA PHE A 52 -13.93 -13.67 -12.77
C PHE A 52 -13.76 -13.37 -11.28
N GLY A 53 -13.42 -12.13 -10.92
CA GLY A 53 -13.19 -11.69 -9.54
C GLY A 53 -11.73 -11.79 -9.10
N GLY A 54 -11.50 -11.64 -7.79
CA GLY A 54 -10.18 -11.55 -7.17
C GLY A 54 -9.80 -10.13 -6.75
N ALA A 55 -8.64 -9.99 -6.10
CA ALA A 55 -8.15 -8.73 -5.56
C ALA A 55 -7.02 -8.14 -6.41
N SER A 56 -7.09 -6.84 -6.68
CA SER A 56 -6.13 -6.12 -7.52
C SER A 56 -4.98 -5.52 -6.70
N PHE A 57 -4.20 -6.37 -6.02
CA PHE A 57 -3.17 -5.93 -5.05
C PHE A 57 -2.09 -5.00 -5.63
N HIS A 58 -1.76 -5.13 -6.91
CA HIS A 58 -0.74 -4.32 -7.59
C HIS A 58 -1.33 -3.13 -8.36
N ASP A 59 -2.65 -2.99 -8.40
CA ASP A 59 -3.33 -1.86 -9.05
C ASP A 59 -3.62 -0.75 -8.02
N ALA A 60 -2.54 -0.09 -7.58
CA ALA A 60 -2.62 0.98 -6.61
C ALA A 60 -1.62 2.10 -6.95
N ALA A 61 -2.15 3.22 -7.43
CA ALA A 61 -1.39 4.47 -7.46
C ALA A 61 -1.42 5.12 -6.07
N VAL A 62 -0.26 5.52 -5.57
CA VAL A 62 -0.09 6.10 -4.24
C VAL A 62 0.81 7.33 -4.28
N TRP A 63 0.62 8.23 -3.34
CA TRP A 63 1.56 9.28 -3.00
C TRP A 63 2.39 8.89 -1.77
N ILE A 64 3.58 9.49 -1.65
CA ILE A 64 4.46 9.37 -0.49
C ILE A 64 4.64 10.76 0.13
N ARG A 65 4.51 10.82 1.45
CA ARG A 65 4.82 11.99 2.26
C ARG A 65 5.57 11.53 3.49
N ARG A 66 6.47 12.36 3.99
CA ARG A 66 7.10 12.16 5.29
C ARG A 66 5.98 12.17 6.35
N ALA A 67 5.99 11.18 7.24
CA ALA A 67 5.11 11.19 8.41
C ALA A 67 5.64 12.19 9.44
N ASP A 68 4.73 12.78 10.22
CA ASP A 68 5.07 13.71 11.30
C ASP A 68 5.94 13.04 12.39
#